data_AF-A0A316THZ2-F1
#
_entry.id   AF-A0A316THZ2-F1
#
_cell.length_a   1.000
_cell.length_b   1.000
_cell.length_c   1.000
_cell.angle_alpha   90.00
_cell.angle_beta   90.00
_cell.angle_gamma   90.00
#
_symmetry.space_group_name_H-M   'P 1'
#
loop_
_entity.id
_entity.type
_entity.pdbx_description
1 polymer ?
#
loop_
_entity_poly.entity_id
_entity_poly.type
_entity_poly.pdbx_seq_one_letter_code
_entity_poly.pdbx_strand_id
1 'polypeptide(L)' 'MARTRFVWVRPAFAPAEMPGLVLEWRRGPDGGWCALVTWVESRGRVITAWVPADELRPVEAKPRTGSAYG' A
#
# COMPACT_ATOMS: atom_id res chain seq x y z
N MET A 1 -6.64 -17.87 3.53
CA MET A 1 -6.12 -16.70 4.28
C MET A 1 -6.10 -15.51 3.35
N ALA A 2 -6.85 -14.45 3.63
CA ALA A 2 -6.77 -13.21 2.85
C ALA A 2 -5.42 -12.55 3.15
N ARG A 3 -4.54 -12.48 2.14
CA ARG A 3 -3.23 -11.82 2.29
C ARG A 3 -3.48 -10.32 2.45
N THR A 4 -2.90 -9.70 3.47
CA THR A 4 -3.03 -8.25 3.72
C THR A 4 -2.60 -7.47 2.48
N ARG A 5 -3.52 -6.69 1.91
CA ARG A 5 -3.26 -5.79 0.76
C ARG A 5 -3.14 -4.33 1.18
N PHE A 6 -3.53 -3.99 2.40
CA PHE A 6 -3.39 -2.65 2.94
C PHE A 6 -1.96 -2.41 3.42
N VAL A 7 -1.37 -1.31 2.97
CA VAL A 7 0.00 -0.92 3.27
C VAL A 7 0.05 0.56 3.66
N TRP A 8 1.03 0.90 4.47
CA TRP A 8 1.51 2.26 4.63
C TRP A 8 2.54 2.53 3.53
N VAL A 9 2.34 3.60 2.78
CA VAL A 9 3.23 4.08 1.72
C VAL A 9 4.08 5.20 2.29
N ARG A 10 5.41 5.08 2.22
CA ARG A 10 6.35 6.09 2.71
C ARG A 10 7.36 6.48 1.62
N PRO A 11 6.98 7.36 0.69
CA PRO A 11 7.92 7.90 -0.28
C PRO A 11 9.06 8.64 0.44
N ALA A 12 10.28 8.56 -0.10
CA ALA A 12 11.49 9.14 0.52
C ALA A 12 11.37 10.63 0.91
N PHE A 13 10.48 11.38 0.26
CA PHE A 13 10.28 12.83 0.47
C PHE A 13 8.93 13.20 1.08
N ALA A 14 8.13 12.24 1.52
CA ALA A 14 6.83 12.52 2.15
C ALA A 14 7.00 12.69 3.68
N PRO A 15 6.38 13.72 4.29
CA PRO A 15 6.49 13.96 5.73
C PRO A 15 5.69 12.96 6.59
N ALA A 16 4.83 12.14 5.99
CA ALA A 16 3.99 11.18 6.69
C ALA A 16 3.72 9.92 5.85
N GLU A 17 3.48 8.80 6.53
CA GLU A 17 2.97 7.59 5.90
C GLU A 17 1.52 7.79 5.42
N MET A 18 1.21 7.27 4.23
CA MET A 18 -0.13 7.36 3.65
C MET A 18 -0.74 5.96 3.50
N PRO A 19 -2.02 5.75 3.83
CA PRO A 19 -2.66 4.45 3.65
C PRO A 19 -2.85 4.17 2.16
N GLY A 20 -2.44 2.98 1.73
CA GLY A 20 -2.53 2.51 0.36
C GLY A 20 -3.01 1.07 0.25
N LEU A 21 -3.38 0.69 -0.98
CA LEU A 21 -3.85 -0.63 -1.35
C LEU A 21 -2.98 -1.22 -2.46
N VAL A 22 -2.39 -2.38 -2.20
CA VAL A 22 -1.66 -3.16 -3.19
C VAL A 22 -2.62 -3.82 -4.17
N LEU A 23 -2.40 -3.57 -5.46
CA LEU A 23 -3.15 -4.14 -6.58
C LEU A 23 -2.39 -5.32 -7.21
N GLU A 24 -1.08 -5.17 -7.39
CA GLU A 24 -0.23 -6.13 -8.11
C GLU A 24 1.23 -6.11 -7.60
N TRP A 25 2.00 -7.16 -7.85
CA TRP A 25 3.43 -7.26 -7.57
C TRP A 25 4.22 -7.56 -8.86
N ARG A 26 5.40 -6.94 -9.02
CA ARG A 26 6.34 -7.26 -10.09
C ARG A 26 7.80 -7.18 -9.61
N ARG A 27 8.71 -7.72 -10.41
CA ARG A 27 10.15 -7.50 -10.25
C ARG A 27 10.56 -6.20 -10.97
N GLY A 28 11.35 -5.38 -10.30
CA GLY A 28 11.98 -4.19 -10.87
C GLY A 28 13.17 -4.54 -11.75
N PRO A 29 13.68 -3.60 -12.55
CA PRO A 29 14.85 -3.80 -13.43
C PRO A 29 16.14 -4.16 -12.66
N ASP A 30 16.23 -3.72 -11.41
CA ASP A 30 17.30 -3.99 -10.45
C ASP A 30 17.15 -5.34 -9.72
N GLY A 31 16.09 -6.09 -10.01
CA GLY A 31 15.74 -7.28 -9.25
C GLY A 31 15.15 -6.98 -7.86
N GLY A 32 14.73 -5.74 -7.59
CA GLY A 32 13.88 -5.41 -6.46
C GLY A 32 12.45 -5.94 -6.64
N TRP A 33 11.66 -5.97 -5.58
CA TRP A 33 10.21 -6.12 -5.70
C TRP A 33 9.56 -4.74 -5.71
N CYS A 34 8.59 -4.55 -6.60
CA CYS A 34 7.71 -3.39 -6.60
C CYS A 34 6.26 -3.86 -6.50
N ALA A 35 5.42 -3.06 -5.86
CA ALA A 35 3.97 -3.23 -5.90
C ALA A 35 3.30 -2.08 -6.63
N LEU A 36 2.25 -2.37 -7.38
CA LEU A 36 1.34 -1.36 -7.89
C LEU A 36 0.40 -0.99 -6.74
N VAL A 37 0.48 0.25 -6.27
CA VAL A 37 -0.28 0.71 -5.11
C VAL A 37 -1.14 1.91 -5.49
N THR A 38 -2.38 1.91 -5.02
CA THR A 38 -3.25 3.10 -5.04
C THR A 38 -3.33 3.71 -3.64
N TRP A 39 -3.12 5.02 -3.52
CA TRP A 39 -3.26 5.77 -2.27
C TRP A 39 -3.75 7.20 -2.53
N VAL A 40 -4.12 7.91 -1.46
CA VAL A 40 -4.45 9.33 -1.50
C VAL A 40 -3.26 10.11 -0.96
N GLU A 41 -2.69 10.99 -1.77
CA GLU A 41 -1.59 11.86 -1.34
C GLU A 41 -2.09 13.06 -0.51
N SER A 42 -1.17 13.74 0.19
CA SER A 42 -1.43 14.86 1.09
C SER A 42 -2.39 15.96 0.60
N ARG A 43 -2.44 16.26 -0.70
CA ARG A 43 -3.34 17.25 -1.31
C ARG A 43 -4.65 16.65 -1.83
N GLY A 44 -4.95 15.40 -1.47
CA GLY A 44 -6.21 14.72 -1.79
C GLY A 44 -6.26 14.08 -3.18
N ARG A 45 -5.15 14.02 -3.93
CA ARG A 45 -5.12 13.34 -5.23
C ARG A 45 -4.97 11.83 -5.05
N VAL A 46 -5.71 11.07 -5.85
CA VAL A 46 -5.53 9.61 -5.94
C VAL A 46 -4.35 9.33 -6.86
N ILE A 47 -3.37 8.61 -6.35
CA ILE A 47 -2.18 8.19 -7.10
C ILE A 47 -2.21 6.67 -7.23
N THR A 48 -1.87 6.17 -8.42
CA THR A 48 -1.62 4.76 -8.67
C THR A 48 -0.26 4.62 -9.34
N ALA A 49 0.69 4.00 -8.64
CA ALA A 49 2.07 3.89 -9.13
C ALA A 49 2.76 2.63 -8.63
N TRP A 50 3.83 2.25 -9.31
CA TRP A 50 4.75 1.21 -8.85
C TRP A 50 5.65 1.77 -7.76
N VAL A 51 5.58 1.18 -6.57
CA VAL A 51 6.33 1.59 -5.39
C VAL A 51 7.31 0.47 -5.00
N PRO A 52 8.58 0.78 -4.72
CA PRO A 52 9.54 -0.17 -4.17
C PRO A 52 9.03 -0.82 -2.87
N ALA A 53 9.29 -2.12 -2.68
CA ALA A 53 8.75 -2.85 -1.53
C ALA A 53 9.28 -2.34 -0.18
N ASP A 54 10.47 -1.73 -0.15
CA ASP A 54 11.11 -1.10 1.00
C ASP A 54 10.44 0.22 1.42
N GLU A 55 9.67 0.86 0.53
CA GLU A 55 8.83 2.02 0.85
C GLU A 55 7.43 1.61 1.33
N LEU A 56 7.15 0.31 1.47
CA LEU A 56 5.85 -0.23 1.87
C LEU A 56 5.95 -0.98 3.19
N ARG A 57 5.02 -0.67 4.10
CA ARG A 57 4.86 -1.39 5.36
C ARG A 57 3.46 -1.98 5.46
N PRO A 58 3.28 -3.28 5.74
CA PRO A 58 1.95 -3.85 5.94
C PRO A 58 1.18 -3.12 7.05
N VAL A 59 -0.12 -2.89 6.83
CA VAL A 59 -0.99 -2.46 7.92
C VAL A 59 -1.25 -3.65 8.83
N GLU A 60 -0.78 -3.57 10.07
CA GLU A 60 -1.09 -4.55 11.11
C GLU A 60 -2.49 -4.27 11.68
N ALA A 61 -3.51 -4.80 11.01
CA ALA A 61 -4.88 -4.76 11.49
C ALA A 61 -5.44 -6.17 11.63
N LYS A 62 -6.04 -6.46 12.79
CA LYS A 62 -6.86 -7.67 12.93
C LYS A 62 -8.09 -7.50 12.03
N PRO A 63 -8.37 -8.43 11.09
CA PRO A 63 -9.58 -8.37 10.29
C PRO A 63 -10.81 -8.28 11.21
N ARG A 64 -11.58 -7.20 11.10
CA ARG A 64 -12.88 -7.10 11.76
C ARG A 64 -13.88 -7.82 10.86
N THR A 65 -13.94 -9.14 10.97
CA THR A 65 -14.85 -10.00 10.18
C THR A 65 -16.29 -10.00 10.69
N GLY A 66 -16.73 -8.95 11.40
CA GLY A 66 -18.14 -8.76 11.74
C GLY A 66 -18.73 -7.72 10.80
N SER A 67 -19.54 -8.15 9.83
CA SER A 67 -20.43 -7.23 9.12
C SER A 67 -21.49 -6.74 10.11
N ALA A 68 -21.65 -5.43 10.24
CA ALA A 68 -22.81 -4.84 10.93
C ALA A 68 -24.08 -4.86 10.05
N TYR A 69 -23.97 -5.40 8.83
CA TYR A 69 -25.04 -5.50 7.84
C TYR A 69 -25.40 -6.98 7.60
N GLY A 70 -25.58 -7.73 8.69
CA GLY A 70 -26.19 -9.06 8.66
C GLY A 70 -27.71 -8.97 8.71
#